data_AF-A0A945XAT7-F1
#
_entry.id   AF-A0A945XAT7-F1
#
_cell.length_a   1.000
_cell.length_b   1.000
_cell.length_c   1.000
_cell.angle_alpha   90.00
_cell.angle_beta   90.00
_cell.angle_gamma   90.00
#
_symmetry.space_group_name_H-M   'P 1'
#
loop_
_entity.id
_entity.type
_entity.pdbx_description
1 polymer ?
#
loop_
_entity_poly.entity_id
_entity_poly.type
_entity_poly.pdbx_seq_one_letter_code
_entity_poly.pdbx_strand_id
1 'polypeptide(L)'
;EREQSATKRLLLAPLRFYATVLSRIDGDRCPSYPNCSLYSRQAIHKHGALTGWWMTVDRLIHERTEIEQASRIQLSDGRPRVYDPLEINDFWVREKER
;
A
#
# COMPACT_ATOMS: atom_id res chain seq x y z
N GLU A 1 -35.78 -3.66 11.81
CA GLU A 1 -34.46 -3.11 12.23
C GLU A 1 -33.24 -4.02 11.98
N ARG A 2 -33.38 -5.33 11.76
CA ARG A 2 -32.23 -6.23 11.53
C ARG A 2 -31.56 -6.10 10.15
N GLU A 3 -32.30 -5.72 9.12
CA GLU A 3 -31.77 -5.62 7.74
C GLU A 3 -30.78 -4.47 7.54
N GLN A 4 -30.95 -3.35 8.25
CA GLN A 4 -30.00 -2.22 8.15
C GLN A 4 -28.59 -2.59 8.63
N SER A 5 -28.46 -3.58 9.53
CA SER A 5 -27.16 -4.01 10.08
C SER A 5 -26.37 -4.87 9.10
N ALA A 6 -27.04 -5.70 8.30
CA ALA A 6 -26.38 -6.55 7.29
C ALA A 6 -25.88 -5.73 6.11
N THR A 7 -26.70 -4.81 5.56
CA THR A 7 -26.30 -3.94 4.45
C THR A 7 -25.23 -2.95 4.87
N LYS A 8 -25.33 -2.36 6.07
CA LYS A 8 -24.25 -1.52 6.63
C LYS A 8 -22.96 -2.32 6.83
N ARG A 9 -23.04 -3.58 7.29
CA ARG A 9 -21.85 -4.44 7.44
C ARG A 9 -21.21 -4.77 6.08
N LEU A 10 -22.01 -5.03 5.06
CA LEU A 10 -21.51 -5.31 3.70
C LEU A 10 -20.84 -4.06 3.09
N LEU A 11 -21.43 -2.88 3.27
CA LEU A 11 -20.88 -1.61 2.79
C LEU A 11 -19.68 -1.13 3.61
N LEU A 12 -19.61 -1.47 4.90
CA LEU A 12 -18.49 -1.13 5.78
C LEU A 12 -17.37 -2.17 5.77
N ALA A 13 -17.59 -3.37 5.22
CA ALA A 13 -16.59 -4.42 5.15
C ALA A 13 -15.34 -4.01 4.34
N PRO A 14 -15.46 -3.35 3.16
CA PRO A 14 -14.30 -2.83 2.43
C PRO A 14 -13.56 -1.77 3.24
N LEU A 15 -14.30 -0.89 3.93
CA LEU A 15 -13.72 0.19 4.72
C LEU A 15 -12.95 -0.34 5.95
N ARG A 16 -13.50 -1.37 6.62
CA ARG A 16 -12.87 -2.05 7.74
C ARG A 16 -11.69 -2.91 7.29
N PHE A 17 -11.80 -3.58 6.14
CA PHE A 17 -10.69 -4.32 5.56
C PHE A 17 -9.54 -3.37 5.23
N TYR A 18 -9.83 -2.25 4.58
CA TYR A 18 -8.88 -1.19 4.30
C TYR A 18 -8.20 -0.67 5.57
N ALA A 19 -8.99 -0.30 6.60
CA ALA A 19 -8.46 0.19 7.87
C ALA A 19 -7.61 -0.86 8.62
N THR A 20 -8.00 -2.14 8.58
CA THR A 20 -7.29 -3.20 9.32
C THR A 20 -6.02 -3.66 8.61
N VAL A 21 -6.05 -3.72 7.28
CA VAL A 21 -4.88 -4.03 6.45
C VAL A 21 -3.87 -2.90 6.57
N LEU A 22 -4.29 -1.65 6.36
CA LEU A 22 -3.41 -0.49 6.54
C LEU A 22 -2.89 -0.42 7.98
N SER A 23 -3.73 -0.49 9.01
CA SER A 23 -3.28 -0.38 10.41
C SER A 23 -2.23 -1.43 10.83
N ARG A 24 -2.21 -2.62 10.22
CA ARG A 24 -1.17 -3.63 10.49
C ARG A 24 0.15 -3.37 9.76
N ILE A 25 0.09 -2.60 8.67
CA ILE A 25 1.19 -2.28 7.77
C ILE A 25 1.82 -0.92 8.13
N ASP A 26 1.03 -0.03 8.71
CA ASP A 26 1.32 1.37 8.99
C ASP A 26 2.07 1.58 10.31
N GLY A 27 3.17 0.85 10.48
CA GLY A 27 4.03 0.97 11.64
C GLY A 27 5.39 1.59 11.32
N ASP A 28 6.03 2.14 12.34
CA ASP A 28 7.44 2.58 12.40
C ASP A 28 8.49 1.49 12.06
N ARG A 29 8.01 0.30 11.69
CA ARG A 29 8.76 -0.92 11.39
C ARG A 29 8.87 -1.21 9.91
N CYS A 30 8.10 -0.54 9.04
CA CYS A 30 8.22 -0.75 7.60
C CYS A 30 9.64 -0.33 7.15
N PRO A 31 10.43 -1.26 6.62
CA PRO A 31 11.80 -0.99 6.20
C PRO A 31 11.85 -0.22 4.89
N SER A 32 10.72 -0.07 4.20
CA SER A 32 10.63 0.58 2.90
C SER A 32 10.20 2.05 3.00
N TYR A 33 10.66 2.87 2.06
CA TYR A 33 10.32 4.28 1.91
C TYR A 33 9.89 4.58 0.46
N PRO A 34 8.73 5.21 0.23
CA PRO A 34 7.69 5.58 1.20
C PRO A 34 7.17 4.38 1.99
N ASN A 35 6.66 4.63 3.19
CA ASN A 35 6.05 3.56 4.00
C ASN A 35 4.87 2.94 3.23
N CYS A 36 4.52 1.69 3.54
CA CYS A 36 3.53 0.96 2.75
C CYS A 36 2.12 1.59 2.79
N SER A 37 1.77 2.37 3.82
CA SER A 37 0.51 3.12 3.87
C SER A 37 0.52 4.38 2.99
N LEU A 38 1.61 5.14 2.98
CA LEU A 38 1.82 6.27 2.08
C LEU A 38 1.83 5.78 0.64
N TYR A 39 2.52 4.69 0.36
CA TYR A 39 2.50 4.04 -0.95
C TYR A 39 1.08 3.64 -1.33
N SER A 40 0.35 2.96 -0.45
CA SER A 40 -1.03 2.56 -0.73
C SER A 40 -1.93 3.76 -1.00
N ARG A 41 -1.80 4.82 -0.21
CA ARG A 41 -2.54 6.07 -0.39
C ARG A 41 -2.18 6.75 -1.72
N GLN A 42 -0.90 6.79 -2.08
CA GLN A 42 -0.44 7.33 -3.36
C GLN A 42 -0.99 6.50 -4.53
N ALA A 43 -0.92 5.17 -4.45
CA ALA A 43 -1.39 4.27 -5.48
C ALA A 43 -2.90 4.40 -5.71
N ILE A 44 -3.67 4.49 -4.63
CA ILE A 44 -5.12 4.68 -4.69
C ILE A 44 -5.48 6.08 -5.20
N HIS A 45 -4.75 7.11 -4.78
CA HIS A 45 -4.98 8.47 -5.24
C HIS A 45 -4.66 8.64 -6.73
N LYS A 46 -3.63 7.96 -7.23
CA LYS A 46 -3.17 8.06 -8.62
C LYS A 46 -3.94 7.15 -9.58
N HIS A 47 -4.17 5.89 -9.20
CA HIS A 47 -4.69 4.83 -10.10
C HIS A 47 -6.10 4.33 -9.72
N GLY A 48 -6.71 4.91 -8.68
CA GLY A 48 -8.02 4.50 -8.17
C GLY A 48 -7.97 3.33 -7.17
N ALA A 49 -9.10 3.09 -6.50
CA ALA A 49 -9.17 2.17 -5.38
C ALA A 49 -8.80 0.72 -5.72
N LEU A 50 -9.23 0.20 -6.87
CA LEU A 50 -8.99 -1.19 -7.27
C LEU A 50 -7.54 -1.41 -7.69
N THR A 51 -7.03 -0.58 -8.60
CA THR A 51 -5.64 -0.67 -9.09
C THR A 51 -4.64 -0.38 -7.98
N GLY A 52 -4.89 0.68 -7.19
CA GLY A 52 -4.04 1.00 -6.04
C GLY A 52 -4.04 -0.10 -4.98
N TRP A 53 -5.16 -0.78 -4.78
CA TRP A 53 -5.23 -1.95 -3.89
C TRP A 53 -4.40 -3.13 -4.44
N TRP A 54 -4.53 -3.45 -5.73
CA TRP A 54 -3.74 -4.50 -6.37
C TRP A 54 -2.24 -4.23 -6.25
N MET A 55 -1.79 -3.00 -6.55
CA MET A 55 -0.39 -2.60 -6.41
C MET A 55 0.11 -2.64 -4.97
N THR A 56 -0.75 -2.32 -4.00
CA THR A 56 -0.40 -2.42 -2.57
C THR A 56 -0.19 -3.89 -2.18
N VAL A 57 -1.09 -4.77 -2.60
CA VAL A 57 -1.01 -6.21 -2.30
C VAL A 57 0.21 -6.85 -2.95
N ASP A 58 0.47 -6.52 -4.21
CA ASP A 58 1.63 -7.01 -4.96
C ASP A 58 2.93 -6.62 -4.26
N ARG A 59 3.08 -5.36 -3.87
CA ARG A 59 4.25 -4.88 -3.11
C ARG A 59 4.40 -5.63 -1.78
N LEU A 60 3.32 -5.85 -1.02
CA LEU A 60 3.40 -6.54 0.28
C LEU A 60 3.85 -8.00 0.18
N ILE A 61 3.50 -8.68 -0.91
CA ILE A 61 3.92 -10.06 -1.15
C ILE A 61 5.42 -10.10 -1.46
N HIS A 62 5.93 -9.13 -2.21
CA HIS A 62 7.33 -9.07 -2.63
C HIS A 62 8.26 -8.37 -1.63
N GLU A 63 7.72 -7.54 -0.73
CA GLU A 63 8.50 -6.68 0.18
C GLU A 63 9.49 -7.49 1.04
N ARG A 64 9.14 -8.71 1.48
CA ARG A 64 10.07 -9.55 2.27
C ARG A 64 11.35 -9.90 1.53
N THR A 65 11.28 -10.11 0.22
CA THR A 65 12.42 -10.54 -0.61
C THR A 65 13.20 -9.33 -1.12
N GLU A 66 12.50 -8.25 -1.44
CA GLU A 66 13.06 -6.97 -1.90
C GLU A 66 14.02 -6.34 -0.87
N ILE A 67 13.75 -6.48 0.43
CA ILE A 67 14.58 -5.91 1.51
C ILE A 67 16.03 -6.42 1.50
N GLU A 68 16.25 -7.64 1.01
CA GLU A 68 17.59 -8.24 0.97
C GLU A 68 18.42 -7.75 -0.23
N GLN A 69 17.76 -7.33 -1.31
CA GLN A 69 18.42 -6.97 -2.58
C GLN A 69 18.42 -5.47 -2.87
N ALA A 70 17.56 -4.68 -2.22
CA ALA A 70 17.38 -3.28 -2.56
C ALA A 70 18.43 -2.34 -1.95
N SER A 71 18.68 -1.23 -2.66
CA SER A 71 19.57 -0.15 -2.20
C SER A 71 18.98 0.54 -0.98
N ARG A 72 19.73 0.55 0.13
CA ARG A 72 19.33 1.22 1.37
C ARG A 72 19.67 2.70 1.32
N ILE A 73 18.67 3.55 1.45
CA ILE A 73 18.82 4.99 1.67
C ILE A 73 18.78 5.29 3.18
N GLN A 74 19.53 6.28 3.63
CA GLN A 74 19.40 6.79 4.99
C GLN A 74 18.44 7.98 5.00
N LEU A 75 17.36 7.89 5.76
CA LEU A 75 16.46 9.01 5.99
C LEU A 75 16.96 9.88 7.15
N SER A 76 16.30 11.02 7.36
CA SER A 76 16.58 11.97 8.44
C SER A 76 16.48 11.37 9.84
N ASP A 77 15.84 10.20 9.99
CA ASP A 77 15.75 9.43 11.22
C ASP A 77 17.00 8.56 11.49
N GLY A 78 17.99 8.57 10.60
CA GLY A 78 19.24 7.80 10.70
C GLY A 78 19.05 6.29 10.49
N ARG A 79 17.84 5.84 10.15
CA ARG A 79 17.56 4.42 9.90
C ARG A 79 17.72 4.12 8.41
N PRO A 80 18.41 3.03 8.04
CA PRO A 80 18.45 2.61 6.66
C PRO A 80 17.07 2.09 6.24
N ARG A 81 16.55 2.60 5.13
CA ARG A 81 15.31 2.14 4.51
C ARG A 81 15.52 1.77 3.05
N VAL A 82 14.73 0.84 2.56
CA VAL A 82 14.67 0.43 1.15
C VAL A 82 13.91 1.50 0.37
N TYR A 83 14.51 2.04 -0.68
CA TYR A 83 13.82 3.02 -1.52
C TYR A 83 12.99 2.31 -2.59
N ASP A 84 11.67 2.36 -2.46
CA ASP A 84 10.69 1.77 -3.40
C ASP A 84 9.53 2.74 -3.65
N PRO A 85 9.73 3.77 -4.51
CA PRO A 85 8.69 4.73 -4.88
C PRO A 85 7.66 4.14 -5.85
N LEU A 86 6.43 4.67 -5.79
CA LEU A 86 5.30 4.22 -6.62
C LEU A 86 5.60 4.24 -8.12
N GLU A 87 6.38 5.21 -8.57
CA GLU A 87 6.74 5.41 -9.97
C GLU A 87 7.53 4.25 -10.58
N ILE A 88 8.23 3.46 -9.75
CA ILE A 88 8.95 2.26 -10.23
C ILE A 88 7.97 1.13 -10.53
N ASN A 89 6.88 1.05 -9.78
CA ASN A 89 5.92 -0.06 -9.86
C ASN A 89 4.73 0.25 -10.77
N ASP A 90 4.53 1.51 -11.16
CA ASP A 90 3.33 1.96 -11.89
C ASP A 90 3.49 2.09 -13.41
N PHE A 91 4.65 1.74 -13.95
CA PHE A 91 4.96 1.85 -15.38
C PHE A 91 3.94 1.12 -16.28
N TRP A 92 3.48 -0.07 -15.87
CA TRP A 92 2.51 -0.89 -16.63
C TRP A 92 1.07 -0.39 -16.54
N VAL A 93 0.75 0.41 -15.52
CA VAL A 93 -0.58 1.02 -15.38
C VAL A 93 -0.69 2.23 -16.30
N ARG A 94 0.36 3.07 -16.33
CA ARG A 94 0.41 4.27 -17.18
C ARG A 94 0.29 3.98 -18.67
N GLU A 95 0.70 2.78 -19.11
CA GLU A 95 0.62 2.36 -20.51
C GLU A 95 -0.81 1.99 -20.93
N LYS A 96 -1.67 1.57 -19.99
CA LYS A 96 -3.09 1.25 -20.27
C LYS A 96 -4.00 2.48 -20.35
N GLU A 97 -3.58 3.61 -19.79
CA GLU A 97 -4.35 4.86 -19.82
C GLU A 97 -4.02 5.76 -21.02
N ARG A 98 -3.03 5.36 -21.85
CA ARG A 98 -2.60 6.12 -23.03
C ARG A 98 -3.22 5.57 -24.32
#